data_AF-T0ZN65-F1
#
_entry.id   AF-T0ZN65-F1
#
_cell.length_a   1.000
_cell.length_b   1.000
_cell.length_c   1.000
_cell.angle_alpha   90.00
_cell.angle_beta   90.00
_cell.angle_gamma   90.00
#
_symmetry.space_group_name_H-M   'P 1'
#
loop_
_entity.id
_entity.type
_entity.pdbx_description
1 polymer ?
#
loop_
_entity_poly.entity_id
_entity_poly.type
_entity_poly.pdbx_seq_one_letter_code
_entity_poly.pdbx_strand_id
1 'polypeptide(L)'
;SPFGVGRDFHPGIDIAGRVGLPVIATASGVVSFSGWDQGFGKSVRIDHANGFETLYAHLEQVVVYENEKVTRGEVIGYLGNTGLSTGPHLHYGVLRNRVPVDPTRYIIDF
;
A
#
# COMPACT_ATOMS: atom_id res chain seq x y z
N SER A 1 0.42 -12.63 -9.38
CA SER A 1 1.06 -13.17 -8.17
C SER A 1 2.57 -13.02 -8.22
N PRO A 2 3.25 -12.82 -7.07
CA PRO A 2 4.72 -12.75 -6.96
C PRO A 2 5.43 -14.06 -7.36
N PHE A 3 4.66 -15.14 -7.55
CA PHE A 3 5.09 -16.36 -8.21
C PHE A 3 4.32 -16.46 -9.53
N GLY A 4 4.93 -15.99 -10.61
CA GLY A 4 4.32 -16.02 -11.94
C GLY A 4 4.13 -17.44 -12.44
N VAL A 5 3.01 -18.08 -12.10
CA VAL A 5 2.43 -19.20 -12.86
C VAL A 5 0.91 -19.15 -12.70
N GLY A 6 0.24 -18.50 -13.66
CA GLY A 6 -1.22 -18.39 -13.68
C GLY A 6 -1.69 -16.96 -13.88
N ARG A 7 -2.91 -16.82 -14.40
CA ARG A 7 -3.65 -15.56 -14.55
C ARG A 7 -4.13 -15.07 -13.16
N ASP A 8 -3.25 -15.16 -12.17
CA ASP A 8 -3.52 -14.81 -10.79
C ASP A 8 -3.69 -13.30 -10.71
N PHE A 9 -4.94 -12.92 -10.48
CA PHE A 9 -5.33 -11.56 -10.20
C PHE A 9 -4.42 -10.97 -9.12
N HIS A 10 -3.66 -9.94 -9.49
CA HIS A 10 -2.84 -9.19 -8.55
C HIS A 10 -3.66 -7.96 -8.12
N PRO A 11 -4.16 -7.89 -6.87
CA PRO A 11 -5.12 -6.88 -6.43
C PRO A 11 -4.50 -5.49 -6.19
N GLY A 12 -3.44 -5.15 -6.94
CA GLY A 12 -2.63 -3.95 -6.78
C GLY A 12 -1.57 -3.84 -7.88
N ILE A 13 -0.74 -2.81 -7.78
CA ILE A 13 0.45 -2.62 -8.62
C ILE A 13 1.70 -2.71 -7.76
N ASP A 14 2.79 -3.19 -8.35
CA ASP A 14 4.10 -3.21 -7.71
C ASP A 14 4.97 -2.08 -8.27
N ILE A 15 5.49 -1.26 -7.37
CA ILE A 15 6.35 -0.13 -7.70
C ILE A 15 7.75 -0.45 -7.17
N ALA A 16 8.68 -0.71 -8.09
CA ALA A 16 10.06 -1.01 -7.74
C ALA A 16 10.71 0.20 -7.04
N GLY A 17 11.54 -0.09 -6.03
CA GLY A 17 12.21 0.95 -5.28
C GLY A 17 13.41 0.41 -4.50
N ARG A 18 14.15 1.30 -3.84
CA ARG A 18 15.18 0.92 -2.87
C ARG A 18 14.58 0.92 -1.47
N VAL A 19 15.04 -0.01 -0.63
CA VAL A 19 14.73 -0.03 0.81
C VAL A 19 15.04 1.35 1.42
N GLY A 20 14.18 1.85 2.29
CA GLY A 20 14.29 3.18 2.90
C GLY A 20 13.71 4.34 2.09
N LEU A 21 13.15 4.10 0.90
CA LEU A 21 12.41 5.16 0.20
C LEU A 21 11.17 5.58 1.00
N PRO A 22 10.94 6.89 1.19
CA PRO A 22 9.70 7.38 1.78
C PRO A 22 8.49 6.91 0.96
N VAL A 23 7.51 6.33 1.64
CA VAL A 23 6.20 6.00 1.09
C VAL A 23 5.20 7.02 1.63
N ILE A 24 4.45 7.64 0.74
CA ILE A 24 3.53 8.73 1.05
C ILE A 24 2.07 8.33 0.84
N ALA A 25 1.17 8.93 1.61
CA ALA A 25 -0.27 8.78 1.40
C ALA A 25 -0.71 9.42 0.08
N THR A 26 -1.39 8.67 -0.79
CA THR A 26 -1.85 9.15 -2.11
C THR A 26 -3.06 10.08 -2.02
N ALA A 27 -3.81 10.01 -0.91
CA ALA A 27 -4.91 10.89 -0.55
C ALA A 27 -5.01 11.04 0.98
N SER A 28 -5.69 12.10 1.45
CA SER A 28 -5.98 12.28 2.88
C SER A 28 -6.96 11.22 3.38
N GLY A 29 -6.87 10.85 4.65
CA GLY A 29 -7.75 9.83 5.22
C GLY A 29 -7.45 9.51 6.68
N VAL A 30 -7.99 8.40 7.15
CA VAL A 30 -7.73 7.84 8.49
C VAL A 30 -7.06 6.49 8.32
N VAL A 31 -5.97 6.26 9.03
CA VAL A 31 -5.27 4.97 9.03
C VAL A 31 -6.19 3.90 9.63
N SER A 32 -6.66 2.96 8.80
CA SER A 32 -7.52 1.85 9.20
C SER A 32 -6.73 0.63 9.69
N PHE A 33 -5.45 0.55 9.34
CA PHE A 33 -4.53 -0.48 9.83
C PHE A 33 -3.08 0.02 9.76
N SER A 34 -2.28 -0.32 10.76
CA SER A 34 -0.83 -0.10 10.76
C SER A 34 -0.15 -1.23 11.54
N GLY A 35 0.67 -2.03 10.85
CA GLY A 35 1.35 -3.15 11.50
C GLY A 35 1.74 -4.28 10.55
N TRP A 36 1.89 -5.48 11.10
CA TRP A 36 2.22 -6.68 10.34
C TRP A 36 0.96 -7.38 9.83
N ASP A 37 0.81 -7.45 8.52
CA ASP A 37 -0.29 -8.15 7.81
C ASP A 37 0.28 -9.40 7.12
N GLN A 38 -0.37 -10.54 7.31
CA GLN A 38 0.14 -11.83 6.83
C GLN A 38 0.23 -11.82 5.30
N GLY A 39 1.40 -12.14 4.75
CA GLY A 39 1.66 -12.04 3.31
C GLY A 39 2.11 -10.66 2.85
N PHE A 40 1.50 -9.59 3.36
CA PHE A 40 1.84 -8.20 3.03
C PHE A 40 3.03 -7.63 3.84
N GLY A 41 3.43 -8.30 4.92
CA GLY A 41 4.51 -7.81 5.79
C GLY A 41 4.07 -6.56 6.57
N LYS A 42 5.01 -5.65 6.83
CA LYS A 42 4.64 -4.37 7.43
C LYS A 42 3.85 -3.55 6.41
N SER A 43 2.68 -3.10 6.81
CA SER A 43 1.77 -2.38 5.92
C SER A 43 0.96 -1.30 6.63
N VAL A 44 0.42 -0.41 5.82
CA VAL A 44 -0.52 0.64 6.21
C VAL A 44 -1.75 0.52 5.32
N ARG A 45 -2.94 0.65 5.90
CA ARG A 45 -4.19 0.89 5.17
C ARG A 45 -4.78 2.23 5.57
N ILE A 46 -5.29 2.98 4.60
CA ILE A 46 -5.90 4.30 4.83
C ILE A 46 -7.30 4.30 4.22
N ASP A 47 -8.31 4.58 5.05
CA ASP A 47 -9.68 4.88 4.62
C ASP A 47 -9.79 6.35 4.20
N HIS A 48 -10.16 6.58 2.94
CA HIS A 48 -10.31 7.90 2.33
C HIS A 48 -11.78 8.38 2.30
N ALA A 49 -12.67 7.70 3.02
CA ALA A 49 -14.11 7.83 2.95
C ALA A 49 -14.70 7.44 1.59
N ASN A 50 -16.04 7.50 1.48
CA ASN A 50 -16.80 7.15 0.26
C ASN A 50 -16.48 5.74 -0.29
N GLY A 51 -16.05 4.84 0.60
CA GLY A 51 -15.73 3.45 0.29
C GLY A 51 -14.35 3.24 -0.33
N PHE A 52 -13.47 4.23 -0.37
CA PHE A 52 -12.10 4.07 -0.87
C PHE A 52 -11.13 3.73 0.26
N GLU A 53 -10.32 2.70 0.06
CA GLU A 53 -9.18 2.37 0.92
C GLU A 53 -7.93 2.16 0.05
N THR A 54 -6.77 2.59 0.54
CA THR A 54 -5.47 2.26 -0.06
C THR A 54 -4.66 1.35 0.85
N LEU A 55 -3.90 0.44 0.25
CA LEU A 55 -2.96 -0.46 0.93
C LEU A 55 -1.53 -0.14 0.47
N TYR A 56 -0.61 -0.03 1.43
CA TYR A 56 0.82 0.13 1.22
C TYR A 56 1.54 -0.99 1.96
N ALA A 57 2.12 -1.96 1.24
CA ALA A 57 2.69 -3.16 1.83
C ALA A 57 4.19 -3.32 1.54
N HIS A 58 4.77 -4.37 2.13
CA HIS A 58 6.19 -4.73 2.07
C HIS A 58 7.14 -3.67 2.67
N LEU A 59 6.64 -2.83 3.56
CA LEU A 59 7.41 -1.74 4.18
C LEU A 59 8.53 -2.28 5.08
N GLU A 60 9.63 -1.55 5.25
CA GLU A 60 10.63 -1.87 6.28
C GLU A 60 10.25 -1.25 7.63
N GLN A 61 9.55 -0.12 7.59
CA GLN A 61 9.13 0.64 8.76
C GLN A 61 7.81 1.35 8.45
N VAL A 62 6.94 1.38 9.45
CA VAL A 62 5.71 2.16 9.45
C VAL A 62 5.90 3.30 10.46
N VAL A 63 5.42 4.50 10.14
CA VAL A 63 5.58 5.69 11.01
C VAL A 63 4.27 6.35 11.42
N VAL A 64 3.14 5.76 11.04
CA VAL A 64 1.79 6.18 11.44
C VAL A 64 1.08 5.08 12.22
N TYR A 65 0.07 5.44 13.00
CA TYR A 65 -0.66 4.52 13.88
C TYR A 65 -2.13 4.38 13.46
N GLU A 66 -2.77 3.29 13.87
CA GLU A 66 -4.21 3.10 13.63
C GLU A 66 -5.03 4.25 14.25
N ASN A 67 -6.05 4.71 13.52
CA ASN A 67 -6.89 5.88 13.79
C ASN A 67 -6.22 7.25 13.62
N GLU A 68 -4.95 7.30 13.20
CA GLU A 68 -4.28 8.55 12.86
C GLU A 68 -4.87 9.17 11.59
N LYS A 69 -5.02 10.50 11.59
CA LYS A 69 -5.41 11.26 10.39
C LYS A 69 -4.16 11.63 9.63
N VAL A 70 -4.15 11.31 8.34
CA VAL A 70 -3.04 11.64 7.44
C VAL A 70 -3.51 12.52 6.29
N THR A 71 -2.61 13.35 5.80
CA THR A 71 -2.84 14.23 4.66
C THR A 71 -2.20 13.68 3.39
N ARG A 72 -2.73 14.04 2.22
CA ARG A 72 -2.12 13.68 0.94
C ARG A 72 -0.65 14.17 0.90
N GLY A 73 0.26 13.26 0.57
CA GLY A 73 1.70 13.53 0.49
C GLY A 73 2.46 13.31 1.80
N GLU A 74 1.76 13.01 2.89
CA GLU A 74 2.38 12.71 4.18
C GLU A 74 3.11 11.37 4.17
N VAL A 75 4.29 11.31 4.79
CA VAL A 75 5.08 10.08 4.88
C VAL A 75 4.44 9.15 5.89
N ILE A 76 4.10 7.94 5.45
CA ILE A 76 3.42 6.91 6.26
C ILE A 76 4.32 5.71 6.60
N GLY A 77 5.44 5.59 5.90
CA GLY A 77 6.42 4.53 6.14
C GLY A 77 7.58 4.62 5.16
N TYR A 78 8.41 3.58 5.19
CA TYR A 78 9.57 3.44 4.33
C TYR A 78 9.54 2.09 3.62
N LEU A 79 9.85 2.11 2.33
CA LEU A 79 9.84 0.94 1.46
C LEU A 79 10.80 -0.12 2.00
N GLY A 80 10.38 -1.38 1.93
CA GLY A 80 11.19 -2.49 2.40
C GLY A 80 11.13 -3.68 1.48
N ASN A 81 11.25 -4.85 2.10
CA ASN A 81 11.14 -6.16 1.47
C ASN A 81 10.54 -7.18 2.45
N THR A 82 9.58 -6.74 3.28
CA THR A 82 8.98 -7.60 4.32
C THR A 82 7.79 -8.40 3.78
N GLY A 83 7.39 -9.46 4.49
CA GLY A 83 6.29 -10.32 4.05
C GLY A 83 6.70 -11.25 2.90
N LEU A 84 5.72 -11.62 2.06
CA LEU A 84 5.95 -12.44 0.86
C LEU A 84 6.36 -11.54 -0.30
N SER A 85 7.64 -11.20 -0.34
CA SER A 85 8.25 -10.37 -1.37
C SER A 85 9.52 -11.01 -1.91
N THR A 86 9.72 -10.93 -3.23
CA THR A 86 10.90 -11.48 -3.92
C THR A 86 12.02 -10.45 -4.12
N GLY A 87 11.77 -9.18 -3.81
CA GLY A 87 12.74 -8.09 -3.89
C GLY A 87 12.11 -6.75 -3.51
N PRO A 88 12.89 -5.69 -3.24
CA PRO A 88 12.35 -4.42 -2.76
C PRO A 88 11.36 -3.77 -3.73
N HIS A 89 10.10 -3.65 -3.30
CA HIS A 89 9.04 -2.95 -4.01
C HIS A 89 7.96 -2.51 -3.02
N LEU A 90 7.15 -1.53 -3.44
CA LEU A 90 5.89 -1.20 -2.79
C LEU A 90 4.78 -1.94 -3.52
N HIS A 91 4.04 -2.78 -2.80
CA HIS A 91 2.74 -3.25 -3.27
C HIS A 91 1.69 -2.20 -2.89
N TYR A 92 1.09 -1.58 -3.89
CA TYR A 92 0.06 -0.56 -3.74
C TYR A 92 -1.29 -1.08 -4.22
N GLY A 93 -2.25 -1.17 -3.30
CA GLY A 93 -3.61 -1.61 -3.57
C GLY A 93 -4.62 -0.48 -3.44
N VAL A 94 -5.70 -0.54 -4.22
CA VAL A 94 -6.88 0.32 -4.06
C VAL A 94 -8.10 -0.56 -3.92
N LEU A 95 -8.90 -0.32 -2.89
CA LEU A 95 -10.19 -0.96 -2.70
C LEU A 95 -11.29 0.07 -2.86
N ARG A 96 -12.37 -0.31 -3.55
CA ARG A 96 -13.63 0.44 -3.58
C ARG A 96 -14.74 -0.45 -3.02
N ASN A 97 -15.38 0.00 -1.96
CA ASN A 97 -16.38 -0.77 -1.21
C ASN A 97 -15.87 -2.17 -0.82
N ARG A 98 -14.62 -2.24 -0.34
CA ARG A 98 -13.90 -3.48 0.03
C ARG A 98 -13.59 -4.45 -1.13
N VAL A 99 -13.81 -4.02 -2.38
CA VAL A 99 -13.44 -4.80 -3.57
C VAL A 99 -12.17 -4.21 -4.17
N PRO A 100 -11.10 -5.00 -4.38
CA PRO A 100 -9.91 -4.54 -5.09
C PRO A 100 -10.25 -4.03 -6.49
N VAL A 101 -9.71 -2.86 -6.84
CA VAL A 101 -9.86 -2.24 -8.15
C VAL A 101 -8.49 -1.93 -8.72
N ASP A 102 -8.40 -1.83 -10.05
CA ASP A 102 -7.17 -1.46 -10.76
C ASP A 102 -6.68 -0.07 -10.31
N PRO A 103 -5.53 0.03 -9.62
CA PRO A 103 -5.01 1.30 -9.12
C PRO A 103 -4.63 2.30 -10.22
N THR A 104 -4.29 1.82 -11.42
CA THR A 104 -3.81 2.68 -12.52
C THR A 104 -4.86 3.70 -12.96
N ARG A 105 -6.15 3.43 -12.70
CA ARG A 105 -7.27 4.33 -12.98
C ARG A 105 -7.31 5.57 -12.09
N TYR A 106 -6.53 5.59 -11.01
CA TYR A 106 -6.49 6.67 -10.02
C TYR A 106 -5.13 7.37 -9.98
N ILE A 107 -4.19 6.93 -10.82
CA ILE A 107 -2.92 7.61 -11.05
C ILE A 107 -3.15 8.60 -12.18
N ILE A 108 -2.95 9.88 -11.90
CA ILE A 108 -2.90 10.92 -12.94
C ILE A 108 -1.44 11.04 -13.38
N ASP A 109 -1.17 10.78 -14.66
CA ASP A 109 0.12 11.08 -15.26
C ASP A 109 0.36 12.59 -15.20
N PHE A 110 1.59 12.99 -14.85
CA PHE A 110 2.06 14.38 -14.88
C PHE A 110 2.83 14.66 -16.17
#